data_AF-A0A377DR94-F1
#
_entry.id   AF-A0A377DR94-F1
#
_cell.length_a   1.000
_cell.length_b   1.000
_cell.length_c   1.000
_cell.angle_alpha   90.00
_cell.angle_beta   90.00
_cell.angle_gamma   90.00
#
_symmetry.space_group_name_H-M   'P 1'
#
loop_
_entity.id
_entity.type
_entity.pdbx_description
1 polymer ?
#
loop_
_entity_poly.entity_id
_entity_poly.type
_entity_poly.pdbx_seq_one_letter_code
_entity_poly.pdbx_strand_id
1 'polypeptide(L)'
;MAASLDQCLCWLQHRATPVEHIAGLIPVGDTLFSGFNIFITVALIVVMPFITRMMMPKPSDVVSIDPKLLMEEADFQKQLPKDAPPSERLEESRILTLIIGALGIAYLAMYFSEHGFNITINTVNLMFMIAGLLLHKTPMAYMRAISAAARSTAGILVQFPFYAGSN
;
A
#
# COMPACT_ATOMS: atom_id res chain seq x y z
N MET A 1 36.32 -0.06 -22.43
CA MET A 1 34.88 -0.18 -22.13
C MET A 1 34.58 -0.67 -20.70
N ALA A 2 35.56 -1.18 -19.93
CA ALA A 2 35.37 -1.56 -18.52
C ALA A 2 35.52 -0.37 -17.53
N ALA A 3 36.38 0.61 -17.83
CA ALA A 3 36.63 1.76 -16.94
C ALA A 3 35.40 2.67 -16.71
N SER A 4 34.47 2.73 -17.68
CA SER A 4 33.24 3.53 -17.57
C SER A 4 32.18 2.89 -16.67
N LEU A 5 32.22 1.56 -16.48
CA LEU A 5 31.28 0.84 -15.62
C LEU A 5 31.69 0.93 -14.15
N ASP A 6 32.99 0.83 -13.84
CA ASP A 6 33.51 1.04 -12.49
C ASP A 6 33.37 2.49 -12.03
N GLN A 7 33.54 3.47 -12.92
CA GLN A 7 33.26 4.88 -12.60
C GLN A 7 31.76 5.15 -12.39
N CYS A 8 30.86 4.48 -13.12
CA CYS A 8 29.42 4.54 -12.86
C CYS A 8 29.04 3.87 -11.53
N LEU A 9 29.66 2.75 -11.18
CA LEU A 9 29.46 2.06 -9.90
C LEU A 9 29.98 2.91 -8.72
N CYS A 10 31.15 3.54 -8.88
CA CYS A 10 31.70 4.47 -7.88
C CYS A 10 30.83 5.74 -7.73
N TRP A 11 30.25 6.22 -8.83
CA TRP A 11 29.25 7.31 -8.83
C TRP A 11 27.92 6.91 -8.16
N LEU A 12 27.50 5.65 -8.27
CA LEU A 12 26.31 5.12 -7.57
C LEU A 12 26.55 4.95 -6.07
N GLN A 13 27.76 4.55 -5.67
CA GLN A 13 28.13 4.37 -4.25
C GLN A 13 28.24 5.71 -3.48
N HIS A 14 28.63 6.79 -4.17
CA HIS A 14 28.78 8.14 -3.57
C HIS A 14 27.51 8.99 -3.55
N ARG A 15 26.37 8.48 -4.05
CA ARG A 15 25.05 9.14 -3.94
C ARG A 15 24.32 8.83 -2.62
N ALA A 16 25.02 8.36 -1.59
CA ALA A 16 24.51 8.45 -0.23
C ALA A 16 24.24 9.93 0.07
N THR A 17 23.02 10.23 0.49
CA THR A 17 22.52 11.61 0.53
C THR A 17 23.44 12.49 1.41
N PRO A 18 23.74 13.75 1.04
CA PRO A 18 24.59 14.63 1.86
C PRO A 18 24.12 14.72 3.32
N VAL A 19 22.82 14.58 3.55
CA VAL A 19 22.20 14.55 4.88
C VAL A 19 22.44 13.25 5.65
N GLU A 20 22.67 12.12 5.00
CA GLU A 20 23.01 10.85 5.66
C GLU A 20 24.41 10.90 6.28
N HIS A 21 25.36 11.59 5.64
CA HIS A 21 26.70 11.79 6.18
C HIS A 21 26.75 12.82 7.33
N ILE A 22 25.75 13.69 7.45
CA ILE A 22 25.72 14.77 8.44
C ILE A 22 24.76 14.45 9.60
N ALA A 23 23.62 13.81 9.34
CA ALA A 23 22.54 13.56 10.30
C ALA A 23 22.26 12.07 10.58
N GLY A 24 22.86 11.15 9.81
CA GLY A 24 22.61 9.71 9.94
C GLY A 24 21.18 9.30 9.50
N LEU A 25 20.97 8.00 9.32
CA LEU A 25 19.63 7.44 9.11
C LEU A 25 18.88 7.42 10.45
N ILE A 26 17.83 8.24 10.59
CA ILE A 26 16.95 8.20 11.76
C ILE A 26 15.98 7.01 11.59
N PRO A 27 15.94 6.06 12.54
CA PRO A 27 15.00 4.95 12.49
C PRO A 27 13.54 5.43 12.43
N VAL A 28 12.74 4.75 11.60
CA VAL A 28 11.30 5.02 11.49
C VAL A 28 10.58 4.83 12.83
N GLY A 29 11.06 3.90 13.68
CA GLY A 29 10.53 3.69 15.02
C GLY A 29 10.63 4.91 15.92
N ASP A 30 11.76 5.62 15.89
CA ASP A 30 12.01 6.78 16.76
C ASP A 30 11.17 7.99 16.38
N THR A 31 10.77 8.08 15.12
CA THR A 31 9.91 9.14 14.62
C THR A 31 8.44 8.82 14.84
N LEU A 32 7.97 7.64 14.43
CA LEU A 32 6.56 7.23 14.55
C LEU A 32 6.07 7.18 16.00
N PHE A 33 6.88 6.66 16.92
CA PHE A 33 6.50 6.50 18.33
C PHE A 33 6.92 7.69 19.22
N SER A 34 7.30 8.83 18.62
CA SER A 34 7.56 10.05 19.41
C SER A 34 6.28 10.56 20.08
N GLY A 35 6.39 11.08 21.30
CA GLY A 35 5.24 11.56 22.07
C GLY A 35 4.42 12.65 21.36
N PHE A 36 5.08 13.48 20.55
CA PHE A 36 4.43 14.50 19.74
C PHE A 36 3.55 13.89 18.62
N ASN A 37 4.07 12.89 17.89
CA ASN A 37 3.30 12.19 16.86
C ASN A 37 2.13 11.40 17.45
N ILE A 38 2.32 10.75 18.61
CA ILE A 38 1.24 10.05 19.30
C ILE A 38 0.15 11.03 19.74
N PHE A 39 0.52 12.17 20.32
CA PHE A 39 -0.43 13.20 20.73
C PHE A 39 -1.27 13.71 19.55
N ILE A 40 -0.63 14.08 18.43
CA ILE A 40 -1.34 14.55 17.23
C ILE A 40 -2.24 13.46 16.67
N THR A 41 -1.77 12.22 16.58
CA THR A 41 -2.54 11.09 16.06
C THR A 41 -3.81 10.86 16.89
N VAL A 42 -3.69 10.81 18.22
CA VAL A 42 -4.83 10.65 19.13
C VAL A 42 -5.77 11.85 19.03
N ALA A 43 -5.24 13.06 18.98
CA ALA A 43 -6.04 14.27 18.81
C ALA A 43 -6.86 14.21 17.51
N LEU A 44 -6.26 13.80 16.38
CA LEU A 44 -6.99 13.64 15.11
C LEU A 44 -8.06 12.55 15.19
N ILE A 45 -7.78 11.40 15.82
CA ILE A 45 -8.75 10.31 16.00
C ILE A 45 -9.98 10.78 16.80
N VAL A 46 -9.81 11.69 17.76
CA VAL A 46 -10.92 12.20 18.57
C VAL A 46 -11.62 13.40 17.91
N VAL A 47 -10.85 14.35 17.38
CA VAL A 47 -11.37 15.60 16.83
C VAL A 47 -12.08 15.38 15.50
N MET A 48 -11.53 14.53 14.62
CA MET A 48 -12.11 14.27 13.30
C MET A 48 -13.57 13.77 13.39
N PRO A 49 -13.91 12.69 14.11
CA PRO A 49 -15.30 12.24 14.18
C PRO A 49 -16.21 13.26 14.87
N PHE A 50 -15.68 14.05 15.82
CA PHE A 50 -16.46 15.10 16.47
C PHE A 50 -16.84 16.21 15.49
N ILE A 51 -15.88 16.69 14.70
CA ILE A 51 -16.14 17.69 13.65
C ILE A 51 -17.07 17.10 12.58
N THR A 52 -16.81 15.89 12.08
CA THR A 52 -17.69 15.24 11.09
C THR A 52 -19.12 15.10 11.62
N ARG A 53 -19.29 14.81 12.92
CA ARG A 53 -20.61 14.77 13.56
C ARG A 53 -21.27 16.15 13.62
N MET A 54 -20.51 17.21 13.92
CA MET A 54 -21.04 18.58 13.91
C MET A 54 -21.41 19.07 12.51
N MET A 55 -20.73 18.55 11.47
CA MET A 55 -21.00 18.86 10.06
C MET A 55 -22.17 18.06 9.48
N MET A 56 -22.68 17.04 10.17
CA MET A 56 -23.87 16.32 9.71
C MET A 56 -25.10 17.24 9.76
N PRO A 57 -25.78 17.49 8.62
CA PRO A 57 -26.99 18.29 8.59
C PRO A 57 -28.11 17.61 9.40
N LYS A 58 -29.06 18.42 9.89
CA LYS A 58 -30.21 17.91 10.65
C LYS A 58 -31.03 16.97 9.75
N PRO A 59 -31.70 15.94 10.32
CA PRO A 59 -32.48 14.96 9.55
C PRO A 59 -33.53 15.56 8.60
N SER A 60 -33.94 16.80 8.85
CA SER A 60 -34.91 17.56 8.04
C SER A 60 -34.37 18.06 6.69
N ASP A 61 -33.05 18.17 6.52
CA ASP A 61 -32.40 18.67 5.29
C ASP A 61 -31.65 17.57 4.53
N VAL A 62 -31.89 16.30 4.89
CA VAL A 62 -31.25 15.14 4.25
C VAL A 62 -31.95 14.85 2.93
N VAL A 63 -31.35 15.28 1.82
CA VAL A 63 -31.77 14.87 0.48
C VAL A 63 -31.30 13.43 0.26
N SER A 64 -32.21 12.47 0.41
CA SER A 64 -31.93 11.06 0.16
C SER A 64 -31.84 10.79 -1.34
N ILE A 65 -30.63 10.52 -1.83
CA ILE A 65 -30.38 9.98 -3.18
C ILE A 65 -30.82 8.51 -3.19
N ASP A 66 -31.40 8.02 -4.29
CA ASP A 66 -31.74 6.60 -4.46
C ASP A 66 -30.49 5.75 -4.18
N PRO A 67 -30.51 4.84 -3.18
CA PRO A 67 -29.36 4.02 -2.79
C PRO A 67 -28.72 3.28 -3.97
N LYS A 68 -29.48 2.99 -5.03
CA LYS A 68 -28.99 2.33 -6.24
C LYS A 68 -28.01 3.17 -7.06
N LEU A 69 -28.08 4.50 -7.00
CA LEU A 69 -27.11 5.41 -7.64
C LEU A 69 -25.80 5.53 -6.83
N LEU A 70 -25.83 5.16 -5.55
CA LEU A 70 -24.68 5.16 -4.63
C LEU A 70 -24.01 3.79 -4.52
N MET A 71 -24.57 2.75 -5.13
CA MET A 71 -23.92 1.45 -5.29
C MET A 71 -22.85 1.55 -6.39
N GLU A 72 -21.79 2.31 -6.13
CA GLU A 72 -20.54 2.18 -6.87
C GLU A 72 -19.80 0.93 -6.34
N GLU A 73 -20.45 -0.22 -6.46
CA GLU A 73 -19.82 -1.49 -6.16
C GLU A 73 -18.90 -1.80 -7.33
N ALA A 74 -17.64 -1.40 -7.20
CA ALA A 74 -16.58 -1.95 -8.02
C ALA A 74 -16.45 -3.44 -7.70
N ASP A 75 -17.35 -4.26 -8.24
CA ASP A 75 -17.23 -5.70 -8.20
C ASP A 75 -16.05 -6.09 -9.07
N PHE A 76 -14.90 -6.30 -8.43
CA PHE A 76 -13.68 -6.73 -9.10
C PHE A 76 -13.67 -8.24 -9.36
N GLN A 77 -14.67 -8.99 -8.87
CA GLN A 77 -14.79 -10.42 -9.09
C GLN A 77 -15.35 -10.69 -10.49
N LYS A 78 -14.63 -11.47 -11.29
CA LYS A 78 -15.12 -11.93 -12.57
C LYS A 78 -15.88 -13.25 -12.41
N GLN A 79 -17.11 -13.32 -12.91
CA GLN A 79 -17.78 -14.61 -13.07
C GLN A 79 -17.21 -15.32 -14.30
N LEU A 80 -16.59 -16.49 -14.09
CA LEU A 80 -16.02 -17.25 -15.20
C LEU A 80 -17.09 -18.01 -15.97
N PRO A 81 -17.07 -17.96 -17.32
CA PRO A 81 -17.83 -18.88 -18.16
C PRO A 81 -17.44 -20.33 -17.86
N LYS A 82 -18.37 -21.27 -18.05
CA LYS A 82 -18.10 -22.71 -17.85
C LYS A 82 -17.00 -23.24 -18.79
N ASP A 83 -16.80 -22.59 -19.93
CA ASP A 83 -15.81 -22.95 -20.96
C ASP A 83 -14.50 -22.16 -20.83
N ALA A 84 -14.26 -21.49 -19.69
CA ALA A 84 -13.05 -20.70 -19.50
C ALA A 84 -11.78 -21.59 -19.58
N PRO A 85 -10.72 -21.11 -20.27
CA PRO A 85 -9.47 -21.84 -20.38
C PRO A 85 -8.85 -22.11 -19.01
N PRO A 86 -8.09 -23.20 -18.85
CA PRO A 86 -7.53 -23.60 -17.56
C PRO A 86 -6.60 -22.55 -16.95
N SER A 87 -5.92 -21.74 -17.77
CA SER A 87 -5.10 -20.60 -17.32
C SER A 87 -5.94 -19.53 -16.62
N GLU A 88 -7.04 -19.11 -17.23
CA GLU A 88 -7.93 -18.08 -16.68
C GLU A 88 -8.62 -18.57 -15.39
N ARG A 89 -8.95 -19.86 -15.32
CA ARG A 89 -9.49 -20.49 -14.09
C ARG A 89 -8.46 -20.51 -12.95
N LEU A 90 -7.18 -20.63 -13.27
CA LEU A 90 -6.11 -20.61 -12.27
C LEU A 90 -5.89 -19.20 -11.73
N GLU A 91 -5.90 -18.20 -12.61
CA GLU A 91 -5.73 -16.77 -12.26
C GLU A 91 -6.92 -16.19 -11.47
N GLU A 92 -8.10 -16.80 -11.57
CA GLU A 92 -9.28 -16.47 -10.75
C GLU A 92 -9.51 -17.47 -9.60
N SER A 93 -8.54 -18.35 -9.33
CA SER A 93 -8.65 -19.33 -8.25
C SER A 93 -8.36 -18.71 -6.89
N ARG A 94 -9.29 -18.87 -5.95
CA ARG A 94 -9.10 -18.48 -4.55
C ARG A 94 -8.04 -19.32 -3.84
N ILE A 95 -7.89 -20.58 -4.26
CA ILE A 95 -6.89 -21.49 -3.69
C ILE A 95 -5.48 -20.97 -3.96
N LEU A 96 -5.26 -20.45 -5.18
CA LEU A 96 -3.96 -19.87 -5.54
C LEU A 96 -3.63 -18.67 -4.66
N THR A 97 -4.58 -17.76 -4.45
CA THR A 97 -4.43 -16.63 -3.50
C THR A 97 -4.12 -17.10 -2.09
N LEU A 98 -4.81 -18.12 -1.59
CA LEU A 98 -4.58 -18.64 -0.23
C LEU A 98 -3.18 -19.25 -0.09
N ILE A 99 -2.69 -19.98 -1.09
CA ILE A 99 -1.33 -20.55 -1.07
C ILE A 99 -0.30 -19.42 -1.05
N ILE A 100 -0.41 -18.44 -1.95
CA ILE A 100 0.52 -17.30 -2.03
C ILE A 100 0.47 -16.48 -0.74
N GLY A 101 -0.73 -16.21 -0.23
CA GLY A 101 -0.92 -15.47 1.02
C GLY A 101 -0.36 -16.23 2.23
N ALA A 102 -0.54 -17.54 2.32
CA ALA A 102 0.01 -18.37 3.39
C ALA A 102 1.55 -18.39 3.35
N LEU A 103 2.15 -18.51 2.17
CA LEU A 103 3.61 -18.43 2.00
C LEU A 103 4.14 -17.04 2.40
N GLY A 104 3.43 -15.98 2.02
CA GLY A 104 3.76 -14.62 2.39
C GLY A 104 3.70 -14.39 3.91
N ILE A 105 2.64 -14.88 4.57
CA ILE A 105 2.50 -14.80 6.03
C ILE A 105 3.59 -15.62 6.72
N ALA A 106 3.90 -16.82 6.23
CA ALA A 106 4.97 -17.65 6.77
C ALA A 106 6.33 -16.94 6.66
N TYR A 107 6.62 -16.32 5.52
CA TYR A 107 7.82 -15.51 5.34
C TYR A 107 7.87 -14.34 6.33
N LEU A 108 6.77 -13.60 6.49
CA LEU A 108 6.72 -12.50 7.46
C LEU A 108 6.95 -13.00 8.89
N ALA A 109 6.34 -14.13 9.27
CA ALA A 109 6.54 -14.72 10.60
C ALA A 109 8.01 -15.11 10.85
N MET A 110 8.66 -15.73 9.86
CA MET A 110 10.11 -16.04 9.94
C MET A 110 10.95 -14.76 10.03
N TYR A 111 10.65 -13.75 9.21
CA TYR A 111 11.36 -12.47 9.21
C TYR A 111 11.30 -11.80 10.58
N PHE A 112 10.11 -11.69 11.19
CA PHE A 112 9.94 -11.10 12.52
C PHE A 112 10.59 -11.94 13.63
N SER A 113 10.72 -13.27 13.43
CA SER A 113 11.42 -14.14 14.38
C SER A 113 12.94 -13.94 14.38
N GLU A 114 13.53 -13.68 13.20
CA GLU A 114 14.98 -13.52 13.03
C GLU A 114 15.45 -12.07 13.28
N HIS A 115 14.67 -11.08 12.83
CA HIS A 115 15.07 -9.66 12.81
C HIS A 115 14.37 -8.83 13.90
N GLY A 116 13.47 -9.44 14.69
CA GLY A 116 12.62 -8.73 15.65
C GLY A 116 11.59 -7.82 14.97
N PHE A 117 11.06 -6.83 15.70
CA PHE A 117 10.04 -5.89 15.20
C PHE A 117 10.65 -4.79 14.30
N ASN A 118 11.43 -5.20 13.29
CA ASN A 118 12.07 -4.30 12.34
C ASN A 118 11.10 -3.96 11.19
N ILE A 119 10.32 -2.89 11.37
CA ILE A 119 9.39 -2.41 10.33
C ILE A 119 10.16 -1.57 9.31
N THR A 120 10.31 -2.13 8.13
CA THR A 120 10.92 -1.50 6.96
C THR A 120 9.87 -1.25 5.88
N ILE A 121 10.19 -0.37 4.93
CA ILE A 121 9.32 -0.13 3.76
C ILE A 121 9.03 -1.44 3.01
N ASN A 122 10.01 -2.35 2.92
CA ASN A 122 9.85 -3.63 2.25
C ASN A 122 8.87 -4.57 2.98
N THR A 123 8.99 -4.69 4.30
CA THR A 123 8.05 -5.52 5.10
C THR A 123 6.65 -4.94 5.08
N VAL A 124 6.50 -3.61 5.15
CA VAL A 124 5.20 -2.93 5.03
C VAL A 124 4.59 -3.15 3.64
N ASN A 125 5.36 -2.99 2.57
CA ASN A 125 4.90 -3.26 1.20
C ASN A 125 4.44 -4.70 1.03
N LEU A 126 5.20 -5.66 1.58
CA LEU A 126 4.83 -7.07 1.56
C LEU A 126 3.55 -7.34 2.37
N MET A 127 3.41 -6.74 3.56
CA MET A 127 2.20 -6.83 4.37
C MET A 127 0.97 -6.31 3.62
N PHE A 128 1.06 -5.12 2.99
CA PHE A 128 -0.04 -4.58 2.19
C PHE A 128 -0.35 -5.43 0.96
N MET A 129 0.67 -5.97 0.29
CA MET A 129 0.46 -6.85 -0.86
C MET A 129 -0.29 -8.13 -0.45
N ILE A 130 0.13 -8.80 0.62
CA ILE A 130 -0.53 -10.03 1.10
C ILE A 130 -1.94 -9.73 1.62
N ALA A 131 -2.10 -8.67 2.42
CA ALA A 131 -3.41 -8.27 2.94
C ALA A 131 -4.38 -7.91 1.80
N GLY A 132 -3.92 -7.13 0.82
CA GLY A 132 -4.71 -6.76 -0.35
C GLY A 132 -5.10 -7.97 -1.19
N LEU A 133 -4.16 -8.89 -1.43
CA LEU A 133 -4.40 -10.12 -2.19
C LEU A 133 -5.45 -11.01 -1.49
N LEU A 134 -5.33 -11.21 -0.17
CA LEU A 134 -6.27 -12.01 0.61
C LEU A 134 -7.66 -11.36 0.67
N LEU A 135 -7.75 -10.04 0.84
CA LEU A 135 -9.02 -9.32 0.90
C LEU A 135 -9.80 -9.38 -0.43
N HIS A 136 -9.10 -9.39 -1.56
CA HIS A 136 -9.70 -9.48 -2.90
C HIS A 136 -9.94 -10.91 -3.40
N LYS A 137 -9.54 -11.93 -2.62
CA LYS A 137 -9.82 -13.37 -2.82
C LYS A 137 -9.19 -14.02 -4.06
N THR A 138 -9.03 -13.32 -5.18
CA THR A 138 -8.38 -13.83 -6.39
C THR A 138 -7.26 -12.88 -6.83
N PRO A 139 -6.17 -13.38 -7.44
CA PRO A 139 -5.08 -12.53 -7.92
C PRO A 139 -5.56 -11.52 -8.96
N MET A 140 -6.45 -11.93 -9.86
CA MET A 140 -6.99 -11.03 -10.88
C MET A 140 -7.93 -9.97 -10.31
N ALA A 141 -8.73 -10.28 -9.29
CA ALA A 141 -9.53 -9.26 -8.62
C ALA A 141 -8.64 -8.23 -7.91
N TYR A 142 -7.55 -8.67 -7.27
CA TYR A 142 -6.56 -7.76 -6.68
C TYR A 142 -5.92 -6.86 -7.74
N MET A 143 -5.51 -7.40 -8.89
CA MET A 143 -4.94 -6.61 -9.99
C MET A 143 -5.92 -5.58 -10.56
N ARG A 144 -7.20 -5.93 -10.71
CA ARG A 144 -8.24 -4.98 -11.16
C ARG A 144 -8.44 -3.86 -10.13
N ALA A 145 -8.47 -4.20 -8.85
CA ALA A 145 -8.58 -3.22 -7.77
C ALA A 145 -7.39 -2.27 -7.71
N ILE A 146 -6.15 -2.78 -7.79
CA ILE A 146 -4.95 -1.93 -7.87
C ILE A 146 -5.00 -1.04 -9.09
N SER A 147 -5.39 -1.56 -10.26
CA SER A 147 -5.47 -0.76 -11.49
C SER A 147 -6.47 0.40 -11.35
N ALA A 148 -7.61 0.17 -10.69
CA ALA A 148 -8.58 1.22 -10.38
C ALA A 148 -8.01 2.24 -9.38
N ALA A 149 -7.36 1.79 -8.31
CA ALA A 149 -6.74 2.64 -7.31
C ALA A 149 -5.59 3.48 -7.90
N ALA A 150 -4.73 2.87 -8.73
CA ALA A 150 -3.59 3.50 -9.37
C ALA A 150 -4.00 4.66 -10.28
N ARG A 151 -5.16 4.56 -10.95
CA ARG A 151 -5.73 5.68 -11.73
C ARG A 151 -6.10 6.86 -10.83
N SER A 152 -6.66 6.59 -9.66
CA SER A 152 -7.02 7.62 -8.67
C SER A 152 -5.79 8.29 -8.04
N THR A 153 -4.68 7.56 -7.95
CA THR A 153 -3.41 8.06 -7.38
C THR A 153 -2.36 8.43 -8.45
N ALA A 154 -2.73 8.48 -9.73
CA ALA A 154 -1.80 8.68 -10.84
C ALA A 154 -0.98 9.97 -10.71
N GLY A 155 -1.60 11.06 -10.25
CA GLY A 155 -0.91 12.33 -10.01
C GLY A 155 0.20 12.24 -8.96
N ILE A 156 0.02 11.41 -7.92
CA ILE A 156 1.05 11.17 -6.90
C ILE A 156 2.14 10.26 -7.46
N LEU A 157 1.76 9.21 -8.21
CA LEU A 157 2.71 8.29 -8.84
C LEU A 157 3.67 9.00 -9.80
N VAL A 158 3.17 9.96 -10.59
CA VAL A 158 4.01 10.76 -11.50
C VAL A 158 4.98 11.67 -10.73
N GLN A 159 4.59 12.17 -9.55
CA GLN A 159 5.46 13.02 -8.73
C GLN A 159 6.63 12.25 -8.10
N PHE A 160 6.45 10.97 -7.76
CA PHE A 160 7.47 10.15 -7.08
C PHE A 160 8.83 10.12 -7.81
N PRO A 161 8.90 9.84 -9.13
CA PRO A 161 10.14 9.90 -9.89
C PRO A 161 10.78 11.29 -9.92
N PHE A 162 10.00 12.38 -9.89
CA PHE A 162 10.57 13.73 -9.89
C PHE A 162 11.11 14.14 -8.51
N TYR A 163 10.49 13.68 -7.42
CA TYR A 163 11.04 13.85 -6.08
C TYR A 163 12.31 13.02 -5.85
N ALA A 164 12.39 11.83 -6.45
CA ALA A 164 13.55 10.95 -6.35
C ALA A 164 14.65 11.27 -7.38
N GLY A 165 14.28 11.86 -8.52
CA GLY A 165 15.13 12.02 -9.72
C GLY A 165 15.79 13.39 -9.86
N SER A 166 15.50 14.36 -9.00
CA SER A 166 16.24 15.62 -8.93
C SER A 166 17.60 15.51 -8.22
N ASN A 167 18.14 14.29 -8.08
CA ASN A 167 19.48 13.98 -7.56
C ASN A 167 20.13 12.84 -8.37
#